data_AF-A0A9D6P8Q7-F1
#
_entry.id   AF-A0A9D6P8Q7-F1
#
_cell.length_a   1.000
_cell.length_b   1.000
_cell.length_c   1.000
_cell.angle_alpha   90.00
_cell.angle_beta   90.00
_cell.angle_gamma   90.00
#
_symmetry.space_group_name_H-M   'P 1'
#
loop_
_entity.id
_entity.type
_entity.pdbx_description
1 polymer ?
#
loop_
_entity_poly.entity_id
_entity_poly.type
_entity_poly.pdbx_seq_one_letter_code
_entity_poly.pdbx_strand_id
1 'polypeptide(L)'
;MKDFFNKFKIPTLLGLGIIFVGIATGVYIVLREQAFLSKAAPDFTPQNIAFTNISDDWLVISFQTNTEALSFITFGQNNPTEQTALDDRDTNTPKPRSTHYISIKNLLPKTTYQFKIISGKIPSATFNFTTASPIQDKAGFNPIIGSVLDGDTPLGDGIAYLSIPSAVTQSAKISSGNFLIPLSQIRKEDLSGIYPLTEGLVAKLTIVSSKGEATLLFKLKLSSKPLPPFKIGQNIDLTAEEETPSSSFIKNDLTIYDLNGDGKINAADNSIILQNLGKNPKNQKADLNEDGEVNQKDLNLMSQKLKSLGSQ
;
A
#
# COMPACT_ATOMS: atom_id res chain seq x y z
N MET A 1 52.02 67.44 18.21
CA MET A 1 50.98 66.50 18.75
C MET A 1 51.63 65.20 19.27
N LYS A 2 52.76 65.29 20.00
CA LYS A 2 53.46 64.12 20.58
C LYS A 2 53.51 64.14 22.12
N ASP A 3 53.04 65.21 22.76
CA ASP A 3 53.11 65.36 24.23
C ASP A 3 51.80 65.09 24.97
N PHE A 4 50.70 64.75 24.27
CA PHE A 4 49.41 64.53 24.93
C PHE A 4 49.33 63.18 25.67
N PHE A 5 50.07 62.17 25.21
CA PHE A 5 50.04 60.83 25.80
C PHE A 5 50.98 60.65 27.00
N ASN A 6 51.95 61.54 27.21
CA ASN A 6 52.96 61.39 28.26
C ASN A 6 52.54 61.95 29.64
N LYS A 7 51.36 62.58 29.74
CA LYS A 7 50.80 63.12 31.00
C LYS A 7 49.59 62.35 31.54
N PHE A 8 49.01 61.41 30.78
CA PHE A 8 47.90 60.58 31.24
C PHE A 8 48.42 59.26 31.81
N LYS A 9 48.89 59.28 33.07
CA LYS A 9 49.15 58.04 33.82
C LYS A 9 47.81 57.51 34.32
N ILE A 10 47.29 56.45 33.69
CA ILE A 10 46.14 55.74 34.24
C ILE A 10 46.63 55.10 35.55
N PRO A 11 46.01 55.42 36.71
CA PRO A 11 46.35 54.76 37.96
C PRO A 11 46.19 53.25 37.78
N THR A 12 47.18 52.45 38.19
CA THR A 12 47.21 51.00 37.94
C THR A 12 45.93 50.29 38.42
N LEU A 13 45.34 50.78 39.51
CA LEU A 13 44.05 50.33 40.05
C LEU A 13 42.87 50.55 39.09
N LEU A 14 42.86 51.67 38.37
CA LEU A 14 41.80 52.04 37.44
C LEU A 14 41.89 51.23 36.15
N GLY A 15 43.12 50.98 35.67
CA GLY A 15 43.37 50.06 34.56
C GLY A 15 42.97 48.62 34.90
N LEU A 16 43.31 48.14 36.10
CA LEU A 16 42.94 46.80 36.56
C LEU A 16 41.42 46.64 36.71
N GLY A 17 40.73 47.67 37.19
CA GLY A 17 39.26 47.69 37.29
C GLY A 17 38.57 47.53 35.94
N ILE A 18 39.04 48.23 34.90
CA ILE A 18 38.50 48.12 33.54
C ILE A 18 38.71 46.70 32.99
N ILE A 19 39.89 46.11 33.22
CA ILE A 19 40.18 44.73 32.81
C ILE A 19 39.24 43.75 33.51
N PHE A 20 39.03 43.91 34.82
CA PHE A 20 38.15 43.03 35.59
C PHE A 20 36.70 43.11 35.12
N VAL A 21 36.20 44.32 34.84
CA VAL A 21 34.85 44.53 34.30
C VAL A 21 34.74 43.94 32.90
N GLY A 22 35.76 44.11 32.05
CA GLY A 22 35.81 43.52 30.71
C GLY A 22 35.79 41.99 30.72
N ILE A 23 36.55 41.37 31.63
CA ILE A 23 36.56 39.91 31.79
C ILE A 23 35.21 39.43 32.34
N ALA A 24 34.68 40.08 33.38
CA ALA A 24 33.40 39.68 33.97
C ALA A 24 32.25 39.79 32.97
N THR A 25 32.21 40.87 32.17
CA THR A 25 31.21 41.04 31.10
C THR A 25 31.43 40.06 29.95
N GLY A 26 32.67 39.81 29.53
CA GLY A 26 33.00 38.80 28.52
C GLY A 26 32.55 37.40 28.96
N VAL A 27 32.88 37.00 30.18
CA VAL A 27 32.46 35.73 30.78
C VAL A 27 30.93 35.68 30.91
N TYR A 28 30.27 36.76 31.35
CA TYR A 28 28.81 36.82 31.45
C TYR A 28 28.12 36.64 30.09
N ILE A 29 28.68 37.22 29.02
CA ILE A 29 28.15 37.07 27.65
C ILE A 29 28.39 35.65 27.13
N VAL A 30 29.57 35.06 27.38
CA VAL A 30 29.89 33.68 26.97
C VAL A 30 29.06 32.64 27.72
N LEU A 31 28.81 32.85 29.02
CA LEU A 31 27.98 31.96 29.85
C LEU A 31 26.48 32.11 29.57
N ARG A 32 26.04 33.22 28.96
CA ARG A 32 24.73 33.30 28.32
C ARG A 32 24.81 32.59 26.97
N GLU A 33 24.93 31.27 27.01
CA GLU A 33 24.76 30.42 25.86
C GLU A 33 23.42 30.77 25.20
N GLN A 34 23.49 31.43 24.04
CA GLN A 34 22.39 31.38 23.09
C GLN A 34 22.31 29.92 22.67
N ALA A 35 21.41 29.17 23.29
CA ALA A 35 21.00 27.87 22.80
C ALA A 35 20.37 28.08 21.43
N PHE A 36 21.20 28.21 20.40
CA PHE A 36 20.82 27.98 19.02
C PHE A 36 20.54 26.49 18.92
N LEU A 37 19.37 26.09 19.41
CA LEU A 37 18.75 24.83 19.03
C LEU A 37 18.49 24.95 17.53
N SER A 38 19.48 24.55 16.74
CA SER A 38 19.31 24.31 15.32
C SER A 38 18.29 23.17 15.20
N LYS A 39 17.02 23.52 15.05
CA LYS A 39 16.02 22.56 14.58
C LYS A 39 16.33 22.31 13.12
N ALA A 40 16.71 21.08 12.77
CA ALA A 40 16.80 20.68 11.37
C ALA A 40 15.49 21.06 10.66
N ALA A 41 15.60 21.68 9.49
CA ALA A 41 14.42 21.99 8.68
C ALA A 41 13.70 20.66 8.34
N PRO A 42 12.35 20.65 8.31
CA PRO A 42 11.61 19.47 7.88
C PRO A 42 12.06 19.01 6.50
N ASP A 43 12.27 17.70 6.33
CA ASP A 43 12.64 17.11 5.05
C ASP A 43 11.38 16.82 4.23
N PHE A 44 11.19 17.65 3.19
CA PHE A 44 10.10 17.54 2.21
C PHE A 44 10.55 16.89 0.91
N THR A 45 11.73 16.27 0.86
CA THR A 45 12.26 15.68 -0.37
C THR A 45 11.35 14.54 -0.83
N PRO A 46 10.82 14.57 -2.07
CA PRO A 46 10.08 13.45 -2.63
C PRO A 46 10.97 12.22 -2.78
N GLN A 47 10.47 11.07 -2.34
CA GLN A 47 11.13 9.77 -2.42
C GLN A 47 10.20 8.75 -3.08
N ASN A 48 10.78 7.65 -3.57
CA ASN A 48 10.05 6.52 -4.20
C ASN A 48 9.07 7.00 -5.27
N ILE A 49 9.53 7.91 -6.13
CA ILE A 49 8.72 8.47 -7.21
C ILE A 49 8.39 7.35 -8.19
N ALA A 50 7.10 7.09 -8.38
CA ALA A 50 6.59 6.05 -9.25
C ALA A 50 5.69 6.63 -10.34
N PHE A 51 5.80 6.04 -11.53
CA PHE A 51 4.99 6.33 -12.70
C PHE A 51 4.16 5.11 -13.01
N THR A 52 2.85 5.25 -12.93
CA THR A 52 1.92 4.12 -13.03
C THR A 52 0.72 4.48 -13.87
N ASN A 53 -0.05 3.46 -14.25
CA ASN A 53 -1.30 3.62 -15.00
C ASN A 53 -1.14 4.48 -16.27
N ILE A 54 -0.02 4.32 -16.99
CA ILE A 54 0.27 5.16 -18.16
C ILE A 54 -0.69 4.81 -19.31
N SER A 55 -1.53 5.78 -19.67
CA SER A 55 -2.41 5.76 -20.82
C SER A 55 -1.93 6.73 -21.91
N ASP A 56 -2.71 6.88 -22.96
CA ASP A 56 -2.50 7.85 -24.04
C ASP A 56 -2.89 9.29 -23.64
N ASP A 57 -3.79 9.47 -22.67
CA ASP A 57 -4.30 10.78 -22.26
C ASP A 57 -4.21 11.04 -20.75
N TRP A 58 -3.69 10.09 -19.96
CA TRP A 58 -3.44 10.28 -18.54
C TRP A 58 -2.34 9.35 -18.01
N LEU A 59 -1.82 9.67 -16.82
CA LEU A 59 -1.01 8.77 -16.00
C LEU A 59 -1.19 9.10 -14.52
N VAL A 60 -0.62 8.28 -13.66
CA VAL A 60 -0.45 8.57 -12.23
C VAL A 60 1.02 8.77 -11.91
N ILE A 61 1.28 9.79 -11.09
CA ILE A 61 2.55 9.99 -10.42
C ILE A 61 2.31 9.94 -8.92
N SER A 62 3.06 9.09 -8.25
CA SER A 62 3.02 8.97 -6.80
C SER A 62 4.41 9.06 -6.19
N PHE A 63 4.46 9.50 -4.93
CA PHE A 63 5.71 9.65 -4.17
C PHE A 63 5.41 9.74 -2.67
N GLN A 64 6.45 9.60 -1.85
CA GLN A 64 6.36 9.84 -0.41
C GLN A 64 7.30 10.97 0.03
N THR A 65 7.01 11.53 1.20
CA THR A 65 7.87 12.45 1.93
C THR A 65 8.00 11.98 3.38
N ASN A 66 9.18 12.20 3.98
CA ASN A 66 9.45 11.83 5.37
C ASN A 66 8.57 12.58 6.37
N THR A 67 8.15 13.79 6.00
CA THR A 67 7.25 14.64 6.78
C THR A 67 6.06 15.06 5.93
N GLU A 68 4.91 15.31 6.56
CA GLU A 68 3.72 15.77 5.84
C GLU A 68 4.01 17.09 5.12
N ALA A 69 3.89 17.07 3.79
CA ALA A 69 4.24 18.18 2.95
C ALA A 69 3.04 18.60 2.10
N LEU A 70 2.86 19.91 1.94
CA LEU A 70 2.02 20.45 0.88
C LEU A 70 2.75 20.17 -0.44
N SER A 71 2.19 19.28 -1.25
CA SER A 71 2.81 18.91 -2.53
C SER A 71 1.82 18.92 -3.69
N PHE A 72 2.33 19.28 -4.87
CA PHE A 72 1.62 19.24 -6.14
C PHE A 72 2.63 19.09 -7.28
N ILE A 73 2.15 18.77 -8.48
CA ILE A 73 2.99 18.61 -9.66
C ILE A 73 2.73 19.77 -10.61
N THR A 74 3.79 20.35 -11.15
CA THR A 74 3.69 21.22 -12.32
C THR A 74 4.24 20.50 -13.54
N PHE A 75 3.60 20.64 -14.69
CA PHE A 75 4.00 19.92 -15.91
C PHE A 75 3.67 20.71 -17.18
N GLY A 76 4.27 20.31 -18.31
CA GLY A 76 4.02 20.87 -19.63
C GLY A 76 4.89 20.23 -20.71
N GLN A 77 4.62 20.52 -21.98
CA GLN A 77 5.37 19.92 -23.10
C GLN A 77 6.72 20.62 -23.29
N ASN A 78 6.71 21.96 -23.27
CA ASN A 78 7.90 22.77 -23.51
C ASN A 78 8.48 23.30 -22.19
N ASN A 79 7.61 23.60 -21.23
CA ASN A 79 7.99 24.10 -19.92
C ASN A 79 7.24 23.33 -18.79
N PRO A 80 7.94 22.77 -17.79
CA PRO A 80 7.32 22.03 -16.68
C PRO A 80 6.49 22.90 -15.71
N THR A 81 6.24 24.17 -16.00
CA THR A 81 5.40 25.06 -15.18
C THR A 81 4.12 25.52 -15.88
N GLU A 82 3.77 24.94 -17.03
CA GLU A 82 2.59 25.34 -17.81
C GLU A 82 1.28 25.01 -17.08
N GLN A 83 1.19 23.85 -16.47
CA GLN A 83 0.00 23.33 -15.82
C GLN A 83 0.32 22.83 -14.41
N THR A 84 -0.72 22.71 -13.58
CA THR A 84 -0.63 22.19 -12.21
C THR A 84 -1.61 21.04 -12.02
N ALA A 85 -1.16 19.96 -11.41
CA ALA A 85 -1.96 18.83 -10.97
C ALA A 85 -1.84 18.68 -9.45
N LEU A 86 -2.98 18.57 -8.78
CA LEU A 86 -3.09 18.37 -7.33
C LEU A 86 -3.23 16.89 -7.00
N ASP A 87 -3.03 16.56 -5.74
CA ASP A 87 -3.33 15.22 -5.23
C ASP A 87 -4.81 14.87 -5.45
N ASP A 88 -5.09 13.63 -5.81
CA ASP A 88 -6.45 13.15 -6.10
C ASP A 88 -7.41 13.22 -4.89
N ARG A 89 -6.89 13.49 -3.68
CA ARG A 89 -7.66 13.73 -2.46
C ARG A 89 -7.93 15.22 -2.21
N ASP A 90 -7.34 16.11 -2.99
CA ASP A 90 -7.55 17.55 -2.89
C ASP A 90 -8.63 18.01 -3.87
N THR A 91 -9.42 18.99 -3.44
CA THR A 91 -10.49 19.57 -4.28
C THR A 91 -9.95 20.74 -5.09
N ASN A 92 -9.46 21.77 -4.41
CA ASN A 92 -8.91 22.98 -5.03
C ASN A 92 -7.59 23.45 -4.40
N THR A 93 -7.29 22.99 -3.18
CA THR A 93 -6.13 23.43 -2.41
C THR A 93 -5.30 22.23 -1.97
N PRO A 94 -3.97 22.26 -2.13
CA PRO A 94 -3.09 21.23 -1.61
C PRO A 94 -3.25 21.07 -0.10
N LYS A 95 -3.24 19.85 0.40
CA LYS A 95 -3.18 19.55 1.84
C LYS A 95 -1.92 18.76 2.21
N PRO A 96 -1.37 18.96 3.43
CA PRO A 96 -0.17 18.25 3.86
C PRO A 96 -0.41 16.75 3.92
N ARG A 97 0.47 15.96 3.30
CA ARG A 97 0.46 14.48 3.36
C ARG A 97 1.89 13.95 3.29
N SER A 98 2.10 12.73 3.77
CA SER A 98 3.37 12.01 3.60
C SER A 98 3.35 11.06 2.40
N THR A 99 2.17 10.77 1.86
CA THR A 99 1.99 9.94 0.66
C THR A 99 1.15 10.71 -0.33
N HIS A 100 1.61 10.80 -1.57
CA HIS A 100 1.00 11.59 -2.62
C HIS A 100 0.61 10.72 -3.82
N TYR A 101 -0.59 10.94 -4.36
CA TYR A 101 -1.14 10.22 -5.50
C TYR A 101 -1.85 11.20 -6.42
N ILE A 102 -1.23 11.52 -7.55
CA ILE A 102 -1.66 12.56 -8.49
C ILE A 102 -1.97 11.92 -9.84
N SER A 103 -3.22 12.04 -10.30
CA SER A 103 -3.60 11.70 -11.67
C SER A 103 -3.46 12.90 -12.59
N ILE A 104 -2.55 12.85 -13.56
CA ILE A 104 -2.40 13.87 -14.60
C ILE A 104 -3.25 13.46 -15.79
N LYS A 105 -4.22 14.29 -16.19
CA LYS A 105 -5.26 13.98 -17.19
C LYS A 105 -5.23 14.97 -18.35
N ASN A 106 -6.00 14.68 -19.41
CA ASN A 106 -6.15 15.52 -20.60
C ASN A 106 -4.82 15.75 -21.34
N LEU A 107 -3.98 14.72 -21.37
CA LEU A 107 -2.71 14.72 -22.08
C LEU A 107 -2.92 14.35 -23.56
N LEU A 108 -1.97 14.73 -24.39
CA LEU A 108 -1.94 14.31 -25.78
C LEU A 108 -1.29 12.93 -25.90
N PRO A 109 -1.80 12.03 -26.77
CA PRO A 109 -1.17 10.74 -27.04
C PRO A 109 0.25 10.84 -27.58
N LYS A 110 1.07 9.81 -27.32
CA LYS A 110 2.45 9.67 -27.80
C LYS A 110 3.29 10.94 -27.64
N THR A 111 3.12 11.62 -26.51
CA THR A 111 3.70 12.94 -26.27
C THR A 111 4.56 12.90 -25.01
N THR A 112 5.76 13.48 -25.09
CA THR A 112 6.64 13.63 -23.95
C THR A 112 6.34 14.94 -23.23
N TYR A 113 6.22 14.86 -21.91
CA TYR A 113 6.02 15.99 -21.01
C TYR A 113 7.17 16.08 -20.02
N GLN A 114 7.50 17.31 -19.64
CA GLN A 114 8.39 17.64 -18.55
C GLN A 114 7.55 17.97 -17.31
N PHE A 115 8.02 17.60 -16.13
CA PHE A 115 7.35 17.97 -14.89
C PHE A 115 8.32 18.16 -13.72
N LYS A 116 7.83 18.84 -12.68
CA LYS A 116 8.48 18.98 -11.38
C LYS A 116 7.50 18.67 -10.27
N ILE A 117 7.99 18.06 -9.21
CA ILE A 117 7.27 17.92 -7.95
C ILE A 117 7.61 19.14 -7.10
N ILE A 118 6.60 19.89 -6.68
CA ILE A 118 6.75 20.98 -5.72
C ILE A 118 6.36 20.42 -4.36
N SER A 119 7.29 20.36 -3.42
CA SER A 119 7.02 19.89 -2.06
C SER A 119 7.52 20.90 -1.03
N GLY A 120 6.62 21.40 -0.18
CA GLY A 120 6.98 22.41 0.82
C GLY A 120 7.57 23.70 0.22
N LYS A 121 7.18 24.05 -1.02
CA LYS A 121 7.73 25.14 -1.87
C LYS A 121 9.08 24.85 -2.53
N ILE A 122 9.66 23.69 -2.31
CA ILE A 122 10.93 23.28 -2.91
C ILE A 122 10.62 22.50 -4.20
N PRO A 123 11.06 22.99 -5.38
CA PRO A 123 10.93 22.23 -6.60
C PRO A 123 11.97 21.10 -6.66
N SER A 124 11.55 19.94 -7.16
CA SER A 124 12.46 18.86 -7.52
C SER A 124 13.29 19.20 -8.77
N ALA A 125 14.20 18.29 -9.12
CA ALA A 125 14.74 18.22 -10.48
C ALA A 125 13.61 18.04 -11.52
N THR A 126 13.88 18.39 -12.77
CA THR A 126 12.94 18.14 -13.88
C THR A 126 12.97 16.66 -14.24
N PHE A 127 11.79 16.06 -14.34
CA PHE A 127 11.57 14.70 -14.79
C PHE A 127 10.80 14.70 -16.11
N ASN A 128 10.78 13.56 -16.80
CA ASN A 128 10.05 13.38 -18.04
C ASN A 128 9.17 12.13 -17.98
N PHE A 129 8.04 12.17 -18.67
CA PHE A 129 7.24 10.99 -18.98
C PHE A 129 6.70 11.09 -20.41
N THR A 130 6.35 9.95 -21.00
CA THR A 130 5.74 9.89 -22.33
C THR A 130 4.41 9.15 -22.22
N THR A 131 3.36 9.72 -22.80
CA THR A 131 2.05 9.05 -22.91
C THR A 131 2.08 7.96 -23.97
N ALA A 132 1.20 6.98 -23.84
CA ALA A 132 1.15 5.84 -24.74
C ALA A 132 0.50 6.18 -26.10
N SER A 133 0.58 5.23 -27.04
CA SER A 133 -0.15 5.32 -28.31
C SER A 133 -1.66 5.15 -28.10
N PRO A 134 -2.56 5.77 -28.88
CA PRO A 134 -3.99 5.54 -28.76
C PRO A 134 -4.36 4.07 -28.96
N ILE A 135 -5.34 3.56 -28.21
CA ILE A 135 -5.82 2.18 -28.31
C ILE A 135 -7.35 2.15 -28.30
N GLN A 136 -7.94 1.27 -29.11
CA GLN A 136 -9.39 1.00 -29.13
C GLN A 136 -9.77 -0.29 -28.40
N ASP A 137 -8.83 -1.21 -28.20
CA ASP A 137 -9.06 -2.49 -27.56
C ASP A 137 -9.00 -2.40 -26.02
N LYS A 138 -9.60 -3.38 -25.34
CA LYS A 138 -9.50 -3.56 -23.89
C LYS A 138 -9.12 -4.99 -23.57
N ALA A 139 -8.26 -5.18 -22.58
CA ALA A 139 -7.99 -6.50 -22.03
C ALA A 139 -9.23 -7.02 -21.28
N GLY A 140 -9.55 -8.30 -21.45
CA GLY A 140 -10.73 -8.95 -20.86
C GLY A 140 -10.58 -9.40 -19.40
N PHE A 141 -9.65 -8.80 -18.64
CA PHE A 141 -9.40 -9.20 -17.26
C PHE A 141 -10.22 -8.39 -16.26
N ASN A 142 -10.71 -9.07 -15.22
CA ASN A 142 -11.34 -8.44 -14.09
C ASN A 142 -10.34 -7.60 -13.27
N PRO A 143 -10.80 -6.53 -12.61
CA PRO A 143 -9.93 -5.72 -11.77
C PRO A 143 -9.41 -6.54 -10.57
N ILE A 144 -8.22 -6.17 -10.10
CA ILE A 144 -7.72 -6.69 -8.82
C ILE A 144 -8.39 -5.89 -7.70
N ILE A 145 -9.12 -6.60 -6.85
CA ILE A 145 -9.80 -6.05 -5.68
C ILE A 145 -9.12 -6.62 -4.44
N GLY A 146 -8.82 -5.78 -3.46
CA GLY A 146 -8.27 -6.24 -2.19
C GLY A 146 -8.51 -5.28 -1.05
N SER A 147 -8.22 -5.78 0.15
CA SER A 147 -8.29 -5.01 1.38
C SER A 147 -7.04 -5.19 2.23
N VAL A 148 -6.62 -4.10 2.88
CA VAL A 148 -5.42 -4.01 3.69
C VAL A 148 -5.78 -3.48 5.07
N LEU A 149 -5.20 -4.09 6.10
CA LEU A 149 -5.41 -3.74 7.51
C LEU A 149 -4.14 -3.16 8.14
N ASP A 150 -4.32 -2.22 9.06
CA ASP A 150 -3.35 -1.79 10.07
C ASP A 150 -3.79 -2.39 11.41
N GLY A 151 -3.06 -3.42 11.88
CA GLY A 151 -3.51 -4.25 12.99
C GLY A 151 -4.83 -4.97 12.65
N ASP A 152 -5.90 -4.62 13.36
CA ASP A 152 -7.26 -5.15 13.13
C ASP A 152 -8.21 -4.10 12.55
N THR A 153 -7.68 -2.92 12.20
CA THR A 153 -8.46 -1.83 11.61
C THR A 153 -8.13 -1.68 10.12
N PRO A 154 -9.07 -1.25 9.27
CA PRO A 154 -8.78 -0.95 7.88
C PRO A 154 -7.68 0.12 7.74
N LEU A 155 -6.73 -0.10 6.83
CA LEU A 155 -5.66 0.87 6.58
C LEU A 155 -6.25 2.20 6.08
N GLY A 156 -5.99 3.29 6.79
CA GLY A 156 -6.59 4.58 6.48
C GLY A 156 -6.17 5.17 5.12
N ASP A 157 -4.86 5.18 4.83
CA ASP A 157 -4.28 5.77 3.63
C ASP A 157 -3.07 4.96 3.16
N GLY A 158 -2.89 4.87 1.84
CA GLY A 158 -1.79 4.14 1.22
C GLY A 158 -1.97 3.99 -0.29
N ILE A 159 -0.99 3.37 -0.93
CA ILE A 159 -1.00 3.11 -2.37
C ILE A 159 -0.70 1.64 -2.59
N ALA A 160 -1.55 1.00 -3.40
CA ALA A 160 -1.34 -0.34 -3.90
C ALA A 160 -0.68 -0.25 -5.28
N TYR A 161 0.45 -0.93 -5.46
CA TYR A 161 1.19 -1.03 -6.72
C TYR A 161 1.16 -2.47 -7.21
N LEU A 162 0.73 -2.69 -8.45
CA LEU A 162 0.70 -4.00 -9.10
C LEU A 162 1.75 -4.04 -10.21
N SER A 163 2.75 -4.89 -10.03
CA SER A 163 3.80 -5.17 -11.01
C SER A 163 3.54 -6.52 -11.68
N ILE A 164 3.56 -6.52 -13.00
CA ILE A 164 3.52 -7.71 -13.85
C ILE A 164 4.73 -7.58 -14.78
N PRO A 165 5.55 -8.64 -14.97
CA PRO A 165 6.73 -8.56 -15.83
C PRO A 165 6.40 -8.02 -17.23
N SER A 166 7.21 -7.09 -17.73
CA SER A 166 7.07 -6.49 -19.07
C SER A 166 5.81 -5.64 -19.27
N ALA A 167 5.08 -5.33 -18.20
CA ALA A 167 3.91 -4.46 -18.21
C ALA A 167 4.16 -3.20 -17.39
N VAL A 168 3.55 -2.09 -17.80
CA VAL A 168 3.52 -0.85 -17.02
C VAL A 168 2.89 -1.16 -15.65
N THR A 169 3.60 -0.76 -14.60
CA THR A 169 3.10 -0.91 -13.23
C THR A 169 1.77 -0.19 -13.08
N GLN A 170 0.78 -0.87 -12.52
CA GLN A 170 -0.51 -0.29 -12.19
C GLN A 170 -0.53 0.13 -10.73
N SER A 171 -1.40 1.07 -10.38
CA SER A 171 -1.60 1.47 -9.00
C SER A 171 -3.02 1.89 -8.71
N ALA A 172 -3.38 1.84 -7.43
CA ALA A 172 -4.59 2.42 -6.91
C ALA A 172 -4.34 3.04 -5.53
N LYS A 173 -5.05 4.12 -5.24
CA LYS A 173 -5.15 4.67 -3.90
C LYS A 173 -5.96 3.72 -3.01
N ILE A 174 -5.50 3.51 -1.78
CA ILE A 174 -6.24 2.78 -0.75
C ILE A 174 -7.15 3.76 -0.03
N SER A 175 -8.43 3.41 0.10
CA SER A 175 -9.43 4.19 0.83
C SER A 175 -10.18 3.28 1.79
N SER A 176 -10.10 3.59 3.09
CA SER A 176 -10.75 2.78 4.13
C SER A 176 -10.38 1.30 4.04
N GLY A 177 -9.09 1.03 3.83
CA GLY A 177 -8.52 -0.31 3.66
C GLY A 177 -8.72 -0.93 2.29
N ASN A 178 -9.59 -0.41 1.43
CA ASN A 178 -9.93 -1.06 0.15
C ASN A 178 -9.22 -0.41 -1.04
N PHE A 179 -8.91 -1.21 -2.06
CA PHE A 179 -8.40 -0.74 -3.34
C PHE A 179 -8.96 -1.56 -4.51
N LEU A 180 -8.93 -0.94 -5.69
CA LEU A 180 -9.33 -1.57 -6.94
C LEU A 180 -8.35 -1.11 -8.04
N ILE A 181 -7.65 -2.07 -8.66
CA ILE A 181 -6.74 -1.83 -9.78
C ILE A 181 -7.35 -2.38 -11.07
N PRO A 182 -7.79 -1.53 -12.00
CA PRO A 182 -8.29 -1.96 -13.30
C PRO A 182 -7.18 -2.61 -14.14
N LEU A 183 -7.49 -3.75 -14.77
CA LEU A 183 -6.56 -4.45 -15.66
C LEU A 183 -6.89 -4.28 -17.16
N SER A 184 -8.00 -3.62 -17.48
CA SER A 184 -8.55 -3.55 -18.83
C SER A 184 -7.70 -2.73 -19.82
N GLN A 185 -6.77 -1.91 -19.34
CA GLN A 185 -5.94 -1.02 -20.17
C GLN A 185 -4.45 -1.13 -19.82
N ILE A 186 -4.04 -2.24 -19.21
CA ILE A 186 -2.62 -2.43 -18.88
C ILE A 186 -1.78 -2.42 -20.16
N ARG A 187 -0.67 -1.67 -20.13
CA ARG A 187 0.18 -1.46 -21.30
C ARG A 187 1.49 -2.21 -21.16
N LYS A 188 2.11 -2.51 -22.30
CA LYS A 188 3.51 -2.95 -22.35
C LYS A 188 4.41 -1.84 -21.85
N GLU A 189 5.54 -2.17 -21.25
CA GLU A 189 6.53 -1.19 -20.76
C GLU A 189 7.02 -0.22 -21.85
N ASP A 190 7.06 -0.66 -23.11
CA ASP A 190 7.42 0.17 -24.27
C ASP A 190 6.31 1.13 -24.75
N LEU A 191 5.14 1.08 -24.11
CA LEU A 191 3.93 1.88 -24.41
C LEU A 191 3.39 1.69 -25.84
N SER A 192 3.83 0.65 -26.55
CA SER A 192 3.47 0.40 -27.94
C SER A 192 2.04 -0.14 -28.11
N GLY A 193 1.45 -0.68 -27.04
CA GLY A 193 0.18 -1.41 -27.10
C GLY A 193 -0.29 -1.93 -25.75
N ILE A 194 -1.42 -2.66 -25.77
CA ILE A 194 -1.93 -3.40 -24.61
C ILE A 194 -0.96 -4.54 -24.28
N TYR A 195 -0.76 -4.79 -23.00
CA TYR A 195 -0.08 -5.99 -22.53
C TYR A 195 -1.05 -7.19 -22.54
N PRO A 196 -0.72 -8.30 -23.25
CA PRO A 196 -1.61 -9.45 -23.37
C PRO A 196 -1.66 -10.25 -22.07
N LEU A 197 -2.61 -9.94 -21.20
CA LEU A 197 -2.84 -10.68 -19.97
C LEU A 197 -3.32 -12.12 -20.26
N THR A 198 -2.80 -13.07 -19.48
CA THR A 198 -3.17 -14.49 -19.51
C THR A 198 -3.33 -15.02 -18.08
N GLU A 199 -4.15 -16.04 -17.88
CA GLU A 199 -4.28 -16.69 -16.58
C GLU A 199 -2.95 -17.33 -16.17
N GLY A 200 -2.69 -17.38 -14.86
CA GLY A 200 -1.47 -17.97 -14.32
C GLY A 200 -0.25 -17.03 -14.34
N LEU A 201 -0.32 -15.86 -14.98
CA LEU A 201 0.73 -14.85 -14.89
C LEU A 201 0.98 -14.47 -13.42
N VAL A 202 2.24 -14.46 -13.03
CA VAL A 202 2.63 -14.02 -11.68
C VAL A 202 2.62 -12.50 -11.62
N ALA A 203 1.88 -11.97 -10.66
CA ALA A 203 1.81 -10.55 -10.35
C ALA A 203 2.28 -10.31 -8.92
N LYS A 204 3.00 -9.20 -8.71
CA LYS A 204 3.43 -8.72 -7.41
C LYS A 204 2.65 -7.46 -7.04
N LEU A 205 1.88 -7.54 -5.96
CA LEU A 205 1.26 -6.40 -5.33
C LEU A 205 2.17 -5.89 -4.20
N THR A 206 2.41 -4.59 -4.16
CA THR A 206 3.17 -3.92 -3.11
C THR A 206 2.33 -2.77 -2.58
N ILE A 207 2.07 -2.80 -1.27
CA ILE A 207 1.38 -1.73 -0.56
C ILE A 207 2.42 -0.86 0.10
N VAL A 208 2.29 0.45 -0.08
CA VAL A 208 3.11 1.44 0.63
C VAL A 208 2.23 2.45 1.34
N SER A 209 2.54 2.72 2.60
CA SER A 209 1.82 3.67 3.46
C SER A 209 2.77 4.31 4.47
N SER A 210 2.29 5.32 5.20
CA SER A 210 3.01 5.90 6.33
C SER A 210 3.19 4.93 7.52
N LYS A 211 2.47 3.80 7.53
CA LYS A 211 2.55 2.74 8.54
C LYS A 211 3.55 1.64 8.20
N GLY A 212 4.08 1.66 6.98
CA GLY A 212 4.98 0.64 6.46
C GLY A 212 4.49 0.06 5.14
N GLU A 213 5.09 -1.08 4.77
CA GLU A 213 4.87 -1.75 3.49
C GLU A 213 4.33 -3.16 3.68
N ALA A 214 3.67 -3.70 2.65
CA ALA A 214 3.34 -5.11 2.56
C ALA A 214 3.48 -5.60 1.12
N THR A 215 3.80 -6.87 0.94
CA THR A 215 3.94 -7.49 -0.39
C THR A 215 3.08 -8.74 -0.50
N LEU A 216 2.44 -8.91 -1.65
CA LEU A 216 1.70 -10.11 -2.01
C LEU A 216 2.10 -10.56 -3.41
N LEU A 217 2.55 -11.80 -3.57
CA LEU A 217 2.81 -12.42 -4.87
C LEU A 217 1.66 -13.40 -5.19
N PHE A 218 1.10 -13.39 -6.39
CA PHE A 218 -0.03 -14.27 -6.74
C PHE A 218 -0.14 -14.50 -8.25
N LYS A 219 -0.89 -15.53 -8.65
CA LYS A 219 -1.23 -15.80 -10.06
C LYS A 219 -2.53 -15.09 -10.44
N LEU A 220 -2.54 -14.39 -11.60
CA LEU A 220 -3.75 -13.77 -12.14
C LEU A 220 -4.79 -14.83 -12.51
N LYS A 221 -6.06 -14.51 -12.25
CA LYS A 221 -7.23 -15.33 -12.58
C LYS A 221 -8.25 -14.46 -13.32
N LEU A 222 -9.01 -15.03 -14.26
CA LEU A 222 -10.12 -14.30 -14.90
C LEU A 222 -11.29 -14.11 -13.94
N SER A 223 -11.41 -14.91 -12.89
CA SER A 223 -12.44 -14.76 -11.85
C SER A 223 -12.30 -13.43 -11.10
N SER A 224 -13.42 -12.77 -10.79
CA SER A 224 -13.49 -11.51 -10.02
C SER A 224 -13.36 -11.69 -8.50
N LYS A 225 -12.81 -12.81 -8.03
CA LYS A 225 -12.65 -13.06 -6.59
C LYS A 225 -11.67 -12.03 -6.00
N PRO A 226 -12.07 -11.28 -4.96
CA PRO A 226 -11.16 -10.40 -4.25
C PRO A 226 -9.98 -11.19 -3.67
N LEU A 227 -8.83 -10.54 -3.58
CA LEU A 227 -7.69 -11.04 -2.82
C LEU A 227 -8.08 -11.19 -1.34
N PRO A 228 -7.54 -12.20 -0.63
CA PRO A 228 -7.75 -12.32 0.80
C PRO A 228 -7.23 -11.06 1.52
N PRO A 229 -7.91 -10.58 2.58
CA PRO A 229 -7.41 -9.46 3.36
C PRO A 229 -6.02 -9.77 3.95
N PHE A 230 -5.13 -8.78 3.97
CA PHE A 230 -3.79 -8.91 4.55
C PHE A 230 -3.40 -7.64 5.33
N LYS A 231 -2.37 -7.74 6.16
CA LYS A 231 -1.94 -6.67 7.07
C LYS A 231 -0.66 -5.96 6.57
N ILE A 232 -0.52 -4.67 6.89
CA ILE A 232 0.77 -3.98 6.74
C ILE A 232 1.88 -4.73 7.50
N GLY A 233 3.07 -4.80 6.91
CA GLY A 233 4.23 -5.53 7.42
C GLY A 233 4.32 -6.98 6.94
N GLN A 234 3.32 -7.51 6.23
CA GLN A 234 3.33 -8.88 5.73
C GLN A 234 3.96 -8.99 4.35
N ASN A 235 4.67 -10.10 4.13
CA ASN A 235 5.14 -10.56 2.82
C ASN A 235 4.56 -11.95 2.57
N ILE A 236 3.61 -12.07 1.64
CA ILE A 236 2.84 -13.28 1.38
C ILE A 236 3.10 -13.73 -0.06
N ASP A 237 3.28 -15.04 -0.26
CA ASP A 237 3.39 -15.66 -1.58
C ASP A 237 2.25 -16.67 -1.78
N LEU A 238 1.32 -16.33 -2.68
CA LEU A 238 0.19 -17.15 -3.13
C LEU A 238 0.45 -17.79 -4.50
N THR A 239 1.67 -17.71 -5.06
CA THR A 239 1.99 -18.36 -6.34
C THR A 239 2.11 -19.86 -6.22
N ALA A 240 2.53 -20.32 -5.04
CA ALA A 240 2.56 -21.72 -4.64
C ALA A 240 1.16 -22.28 -4.33
N GLU A 241 0.10 -21.47 -4.38
CA GLU A 241 -1.27 -21.98 -4.37
C GLU A 241 -1.67 -22.55 -5.75
N GLU A 242 -0.90 -23.55 -6.17
CA GLU A 242 -1.42 -24.83 -6.65
C GLU A 242 -0.70 -25.97 -5.90
N GLU A 243 -0.56 -25.85 -4.58
CA GLU A 243 -0.56 -26.98 -3.63
C GLU A 243 -0.75 -26.46 -2.19
N THR A 244 -1.85 -25.77 -1.91
CA THR A 244 -2.67 -26.44 -0.90
C THR A 244 -3.10 -27.72 -1.59
N PRO A 245 -3.17 -28.90 -0.91
CA PRO A 245 -4.02 -29.94 -1.46
C PRO A 245 -5.28 -29.19 -1.87
N SER A 246 -5.82 -29.51 -3.04
CA SER A 246 -7.17 -29.08 -3.36
C SER A 246 -7.95 -28.97 -2.05
N SER A 247 -8.86 -28.03 -1.95
CA SER A 247 -10.07 -28.44 -1.27
C SER A 247 -10.58 -29.75 -1.97
N SER A 248 -10.00 -30.92 -1.72
CA SER A 248 -10.38 -31.85 -0.69
C SER A 248 -10.51 -31.20 0.70
N PHE A 249 -11.30 -30.14 0.91
CA PHE A 249 -12.72 -30.35 1.16
C PHE A 249 -13.37 -31.09 0.01
N ILE A 250 -13.42 -32.35 0.35
CA ILE A 250 -13.53 -33.51 -0.45
C ILE A 250 -14.68 -33.31 -1.47
N LYS A 251 -14.44 -33.66 -2.74
CA LYS A 251 -15.53 -34.22 -3.55
C LYS A 251 -16.07 -35.53 -2.92
N ASN A 252 -15.49 -35.98 -1.81
CA ASN A 252 -16.07 -36.89 -0.83
C ASN A 252 -16.70 -36.22 0.43
N ASP A 253 -16.80 -34.87 0.54
CA ASP A 253 -17.18 -34.16 1.80
C ASP A 253 -18.65 -33.81 1.77
N LEU A 254 -19.30 -34.10 0.65
CA LEU A 254 -20.72 -34.35 0.62
C LEU A 254 -20.98 -35.83 0.95
N THR A 255 -20.12 -36.76 0.50
CA THR A 255 -20.35 -38.20 0.68
C THR A 255 -20.10 -38.72 2.09
N ILE A 256 -19.21 -38.11 2.90
CA ILE A 256 -19.04 -38.55 4.30
C ILE A 256 -20.24 -38.16 5.18
N TYR A 257 -21.00 -37.12 4.80
CA TYR A 257 -22.21 -36.70 5.52
C TYR A 257 -23.49 -37.30 4.92
N ASP A 258 -23.42 -37.87 3.71
CA ASP A 258 -24.46 -38.68 3.09
C ASP A 258 -24.27 -40.15 3.51
N LEU A 259 -24.74 -40.45 4.72
CA LEU A 259 -24.54 -41.74 5.38
C LEU A 259 -25.44 -42.83 4.78
N ASN A 260 -26.54 -42.44 4.14
CA ASN A 260 -27.47 -43.35 3.46
C ASN A 260 -27.21 -43.51 1.95
N GLY A 261 -26.38 -42.65 1.34
CA GLY A 261 -26.01 -42.68 -0.08
C GLY A 261 -27.08 -42.14 -1.03
N ASP A 262 -28.03 -41.34 -0.56
CA ASP A 262 -29.16 -40.83 -1.34
C ASP A 262 -28.85 -39.53 -2.12
N GLY A 263 -27.62 -39.02 -1.98
CA GLY A 263 -27.13 -37.80 -2.62
C GLY A 263 -27.59 -36.51 -1.93
N LYS A 264 -28.26 -36.59 -0.78
CA LYS A 264 -28.70 -35.44 0.02
C LYS A 264 -28.21 -35.60 1.46
N ILE A 265 -27.81 -34.48 2.06
CA ILE A 265 -27.43 -34.44 3.48
C ILE A 265 -28.60 -33.85 4.26
N ASN A 266 -29.30 -34.67 5.03
CA ASN A 266 -30.50 -34.25 5.75
C ASN A 266 -30.68 -34.97 7.10
N ALA A 267 -31.87 -34.85 7.69
CA ALA A 267 -32.18 -35.48 8.98
C ALA A 267 -32.06 -37.02 8.95
N ALA A 268 -32.19 -37.65 7.79
CA ALA A 268 -32.01 -39.09 7.61
C ALA A 268 -30.56 -39.51 7.93
N ASP A 269 -29.57 -38.76 7.50
CA ASP A 269 -28.16 -39.03 7.80
C ASP A 269 -27.85 -38.79 9.28
N ASN A 270 -28.38 -37.71 9.85
CA ASN A 270 -28.24 -37.45 11.28
C ASN A 270 -28.84 -38.59 12.14
N SER A 271 -29.89 -39.26 11.65
CA SER A 271 -30.47 -40.43 12.33
C SER A 271 -29.54 -41.65 12.32
N ILE A 272 -28.67 -41.80 11.32
CA ILE A 272 -27.69 -42.89 11.24
C ILE A 272 -26.62 -42.72 12.32
N ILE A 273 -26.19 -41.47 12.60
CA ILE A 273 -25.24 -41.19 13.69
C ILE A 273 -25.87 -41.57 15.04
N LEU A 274 -27.12 -41.15 15.28
CA LEU A 274 -27.85 -41.46 16.52
C LEU A 274 -28.07 -42.96 16.74
N GLN A 275 -28.23 -43.74 15.66
CA GLN A 275 -28.40 -45.19 15.74
C GLN A 275 -27.10 -45.97 15.98
N ASN A 276 -25.93 -45.32 15.84
CA ASN A 276 -24.62 -45.96 15.90
C ASN A 276 -23.74 -45.48 17.06
N LEU A 277 -24.30 -44.74 18.02
CA LEU A 277 -23.58 -44.21 19.19
C LEU A 277 -22.85 -45.32 19.97
N GLY A 278 -21.59 -45.05 20.32
CA GLY A 278 -20.72 -45.95 21.09
C GLY A 278 -19.47 -46.40 20.33
N LYS A 279 -18.67 -47.28 20.95
CA LYS A 279 -17.33 -47.66 20.48
C LYS A 279 -17.29 -48.73 19.39
N ASN A 280 -18.45 -49.27 19.01
CA ASN A 280 -18.59 -50.34 18.00
C ASN A 280 -19.81 -50.06 17.10
N PRO A 281 -19.75 -49.01 16.26
CA PRO A 281 -20.86 -48.68 15.38
C PRO A 281 -21.12 -49.79 14.36
N LYS A 282 -22.40 -50.08 14.08
CA LYS A 282 -22.77 -51.00 12.99
C LYS A 282 -22.43 -50.40 11.62
N ASN A 283 -22.50 -49.07 11.52
CA ASN A 283 -22.08 -48.30 10.37
C ASN A 283 -20.84 -47.47 10.73
N GLN A 284 -19.67 -47.92 10.28
CA GLN A 284 -18.40 -47.22 10.52
C GLN A 284 -18.40 -45.78 9.96
N LYS A 285 -19.24 -45.48 8.96
CA LYS A 285 -19.36 -44.13 8.41
C LYS A 285 -19.98 -43.13 9.39
N ALA A 286 -20.62 -43.59 10.46
CA ALA A 286 -21.20 -42.72 11.47
C ALA A 286 -20.14 -42.04 12.36
N ASP A 287 -18.90 -42.54 12.37
CA ASP A 287 -17.74 -41.89 12.98
C ASP A 287 -17.17 -40.88 11.99
N LEU A 288 -17.70 -39.67 12.01
CA LEU A 288 -17.38 -38.61 11.03
C LEU A 288 -15.99 -38.01 11.27
N ASN A 289 -15.48 -38.13 12.49
CA ASN A 289 -14.19 -37.59 12.89
C ASN A 289 -13.08 -38.65 12.98
N GLU A 290 -13.43 -39.92 12.71
CA GLU A 290 -12.55 -41.09 12.69
C GLU A 290 -11.78 -41.30 14.01
N ASP A 291 -12.37 -40.94 15.16
CA ASP A 291 -11.76 -41.15 16.49
C ASP A 291 -12.07 -42.52 17.12
N GLY A 292 -12.79 -43.37 16.41
CA GLY A 292 -13.15 -44.73 16.82
C GLY A 292 -14.36 -44.79 17.75
N GLU A 293 -15.02 -43.67 18.04
CA GLU A 293 -16.21 -43.63 18.89
C GLU A 293 -17.28 -42.69 18.31
N VAL A 294 -18.44 -43.23 17.93
CA VAL A 294 -19.55 -42.38 17.48
C VAL A 294 -20.18 -41.70 18.69
N ASN A 295 -20.02 -40.38 18.77
CA ASN A 295 -20.40 -39.59 19.95
C ASN A 295 -20.92 -38.18 19.59
N GLN A 296 -21.00 -37.30 20.59
CA GLN A 296 -21.51 -35.94 20.42
C GLN A 296 -20.68 -35.09 19.44
N LYS A 297 -19.39 -35.39 19.26
CA LYS A 297 -18.53 -34.72 18.29
C LYS A 297 -19.05 -34.96 16.86
N ASP A 298 -19.43 -36.18 16.52
CA ASP A 298 -19.98 -36.53 15.21
C ASP A 298 -21.33 -35.84 14.97
N LEU A 299 -22.20 -35.82 15.99
CA LEU A 299 -23.46 -35.07 15.93
C LEU A 299 -23.26 -33.57 15.74
N ASN A 300 -22.22 -32.99 16.34
CA ASN A 300 -21.88 -31.58 16.19
C ASN A 300 -21.38 -31.28 14.77
N LEU A 301 -20.53 -32.14 14.20
CA LEU A 301 -20.07 -32.03 12.81
C LEU A 301 -21.25 -32.09 11.83
N MET A 302 -22.16 -33.05 12.02
CA MET A 302 -23.37 -33.18 11.22
C MET A 302 -24.28 -31.95 11.35
N SER A 303 -24.45 -31.43 12.57
CA SER A 303 -25.28 -30.24 12.82
C SER A 303 -24.69 -28.97 12.22
N GLN A 304 -23.36 -28.80 12.28
CA GLN A 304 -22.67 -27.69 11.61
C GLN A 304 -22.86 -27.76 10.09
N LYS A 305 -22.75 -28.98 9.52
CA LYS A 305 -22.97 -29.20 8.09
C LYS A 305 -24.40 -28.86 7.67
N LEU A 306 -25.41 -29.36 8.38
CA LEU A 306 -26.82 -29.06 8.12
C LEU A 306 -27.12 -27.55 8.20
N LYS A 307 -26.53 -26.83 9.17
CA LYS A 307 -26.65 -25.36 9.26
C LYS A 307 -26.04 -24.63 8.07
N SER A 308 -24.89 -25.09 7.57
CA SER A 308 -24.25 -24.49 6.39
C SER A 308 -25.09 -24.65 5.11
N LEU A 309 -25.83 -25.75 5.00
CA LEU A 309 -26.71 -26.04 3.86
C LEU A 309 -28.05 -25.27 3.93
N GLY A 310 -28.57 -25.03 5.14
CA GLY A 310 -29.78 -24.23 5.35
C GLY A 310 -29.59 -22.72 5.37
N SER A 311 -28.35 -22.23 5.26
CA SER A 311 -28.01 -20.80 5.24
C SER A 311 -27.69 -20.27 3.83
N GLN A 312 -28.04 -21.02 2.78
CA GLN A 312 -28.00 -20.60 1.37
C GLN A 312 -29.39 -20.18 0.88
#